data_AF-A0AAG5DJ29-F1
#
_entry.id   AF-A0AAG5DJ29-F1
#
_cell.length_a   1.000
_cell.length_b   1.000
_cell.length_c   1.000
_cell.angle_alpha   90.00
_cell.angle_beta   90.00
_cell.angle_gamma   90.00
#
_symmetry.space_group_name_H-M   'P 1'
#
loop_
_entity.id
_entity.type
_entity.pdbx_description
1 polymer ?
#
loop_
_entity_poly.entity_id
_entity_poly.type
_entity_poly.pdbx_seq_one_letter_code
_entity_poly.pdbx_strand_id
1 'polypeptide(L)'
;MSLTLLRTLCRQQQQLLQQRQPASFVSSSAGFAIRLQSTGSGGNSKDQSNDKQSTKERLTVKYSRENVKRNVEGYVFSRFFDYVKNYDKVLEKKFPSAMHVYRVFLVGVRDFFNDMKKLVKITKIVYSHDNDLRCLTRKEIELYYQMPRDMKKVAPVLLISALPFANYVIFPLAYMYPRTLLTSHFWSIQQKVDFAQIDLRNRLVNNRRVFRFMQSKLDILKKNKDPTYEKFSYILGLLGSGLHPTSEEILDIKEVFQRPPFHLNSLGSSHLKYLCRLHDIRAFLLRRFRLSERAYIVHHMDMAIKREGGVHNMPIESLKHACFLRGLNATNLSAESMIDWLQEWVKVSLVVNEDSISLLLHLPILLTYNHTNNWILIH
;
A
#
# COMPACT_ATOMS: atom_id res chain seq x y z
N MET A 1 -8.57 -7.74 1.32
CA MET A 1 -7.71 -7.05 2.31
C MET A 1 -6.49 -7.93 2.43
N SER A 2 -5.27 -7.39 2.44
CA SER A 2 -4.12 -8.29 2.60
C SER A 2 -4.02 -8.64 4.09
N LEU A 3 -4.56 -9.78 4.48
CA LEU A 3 -4.37 -10.39 5.81
C LEU A 3 -2.86 -10.47 6.16
N THR A 4 -2.01 -10.43 5.14
CA THR A 4 -0.55 -10.37 5.19
C THR A 4 -0.02 -9.11 5.88
N LEU A 5 -0.53 -7.92 5.56
CA LEU A 5 -0.08 -6.67 6.19
C LEU A 5 -0.59 -6.53 7.64
N LEU A 6 -1.76 -7.11 7.91
CA LEU A 6 -2.30 -7.24 9.26
C LEU A 6 -1.44 -8.20 10.10
N ARG A 7 -0.94 -9.30 9.50
CA ARG A 7 -0.04 -10.25 10.18
C ARG A 7 1.36 -9.69 10.40
N THR A 8 1.93 -8.92 9.46
CA THR A 8 3.25 -8.30 9.66
C THR A 8 3.23 -7.22 10.73
N LEU A 9 2.25 -6.31 10.68
CA LEU A 9 2.11 -5.27 11.70
C LEU A 9 1.74 -5.85 13.07
N CYS A 10 0.90 -6.90 13.12
CA CYS A 10 0.58 -7.58 14.37
C CYS A 10 1.78 -8.38 14.93
N ARG A 11 2.63 -8.96 14.06
CA ARG A 11 3.88 -9.63 14.49
C ARG A 11 4.93 -8.62 14.99
N GLN A 12 5.13 -7.49 14.30
CA GLN A 12 5.98 -6.41 14.79
C GLN A 12 5.49 -5.86 16.14
N GLN A 13 4.18 -5.66 16.27
CA GLN A 13 3.56 -5.20 17.52
C GLN A 13 3.71 -6.24 18.64
N GLN A 14 3.65 -7.55 18.34
CA GLN A 14 3.93 -8.63 19.31
C GLN A 14 5.41 -8.69 19.73
N GLN A 15 6.35 -8.49 18.80
CA GLN A 15 7.79 -8.46 19.11
C GLN A 15 8.15 -7.26 20.01
N LEU A 16 7.54 -6.10 19.78
CA LEU A 16 7.70 -4.91 20.64
C LEU A 16 7.10 -5.09 22.04
N LEU A 17 5.99 -5.85 22.16
CA LEU A 17 5.41 -6.20 23.46
C LEU A 17 6.28 -7.22 24.22
N GLN A 18 6.94 -8.15 23.52
CA GLN A 18 7.88 -9.09 24.13
C GLN A 18 9.16 -8.43 24.63
N GLN A 19 9.65 -7.36 23.97
CA GLN A 19 10.80 -6.59 24.45
C GLN A 19 10.50 -5.70 25.67
N ARG A 20 9.22 -5.53 26.04
CA ARG A 20 8.80 -4.71 27.19
C ARG A 20 8.58 -5.48 28.50
N GLN A 21 8.78 -6.80 28.54
CA GLN A 21 8.67 -7.56 29.78
C GLN A 21 10.06 -7.84 30.39
N PRO A 22 10.34 -7.40 31.63
CA PRO A 22 11.51 -7.89 32.35
C PRO A 22 11.31 -9.37 32.70
N ALA A 23 12.38 -10.15 32.52
CA ALA A 23 12.43 -11.55 32.86
C ALA A 23 12.12 -11.77 34.35
N SER A 24 11.00 -12.39 34.66
CA SER A 24 10.81 -13.25 35.84
C SER A 24 9.43 -13.90 35.77
N PHE A 25 9.39 -15.22 35.56
CA PHE A 25 8.78 -16.16 36.50
C PHE A 25 8.91 -17.58 35.96
N VAL A 26 9.65 -18.39 36.71
CA VAL A 26 9.72 -19.85 36.60
C VAL A 26 8.48 -20.44 37.26
N SER A 27 7.80 -21.37 36.60
CA SER A 27 6.98 -22.44 37.19
C SER A 27 6.57 -23.41 36.07
N SER A 28 7.28 -24.51 35.84
CA SER A 28 7.00 -25.84 36.40
C SER A 28 5.51 -26.18 36.52
N SER A 29 5.00 -27.13 35.72
CA SER A 29 4.73 -28.48 36.23
C SER A 29 3.91 -29.35 35.25
N ALA A 30 4.21 -30.65 35.35
CA ALA A 30 3.35 -31.81 35.15
C ALA A 30 2.90 -32.18 33.72
N GLY A 31 3.66 -33.13 33.17
CA GLY A 31 3.17 -34.02 32.13
C GLY A 31 2.10 -34.99 32.64
N PHE A 32 1.31 -35.49 31.69
CA PHE A 32 0.49 -36.67 31.89
C PHE A 32 0.70 -37.59 30.69
N ALA A 33 1.54 -38.61 30.90
CA ALA A 33 1.71 -39.73 29.99
C ALA A 33 0.63 -40.77 30.33
N ILE A 34 -0.22 -41.11 29.35
CA ILE A 34 -1.05 -42.31 29.44
C ILE A 34 -0.44 -43.38 28.55
N ARG A 35 0.14 -44.35 29.23
CA ARG A 35 0.61 -45.65 28.77
C ARG A 35 -0.60 -46.56 28.63
N LEU A 36 -0.84 -47.14 27.45
CA LEU A 36 -1.61 -48.38 27.36
C LEU A 36 -0.96 -49.34 26.35
N GLN A 37 -1.04 -50.61 26.74
CA GLN A 37 -0.12 -51.69 26.45
C GLN A 37 -0.21 -52.26 25.03
N SER A 38 0.93 -52.77 24.56
CA SER A 38 1.03 -53.66 23.42
C SER A 38 0.57 -55.06 23.80
N THR A 39 -0.22 -55.70 22.95
CA THR A 39 -0.25 -57.17 22.83
C THR A 39 0.17 -57.50 21.41
N GLY A 40 1.18 -58.35 21.30
CA GLY A 40 1.76 -58.76 20.02
C GLY A 40 1.00 -59.93 19.41
N SER A 41 1.00 -59.99 18.09
CA SER A 41 0.98 -61.25 17.35
C SER A 41 1.69 -61.05 16.02
N GLY A 42 2.67 -61.90 15.76
CA GLY A 42 3.57 -61.82 14.61
C GLY A 42 2.89 -62.18 13.29
N GLY A 43 3.33 -61.55 12.22
CA GLY A 43 2.91 -61.83 10.86
C GLY A 43 3.80 -61.11 9.86
N ASN A 44 4.64 -61.88 9.19
CA ASN A 44 5.69 -61.47 8.27
C ASN A 44 5.09 -60.82 6.99
N SER A 45 5.31 -59.52 6.74
CA SER A 45 5.02 -58.83 5.45
C SER A 45 5.58 -57.40 5.44
N LYS A 46 6.88 -57.23 5.15
CA LYS A 46 7.56 -55.93 5.25
C LYS A 46 7.62 -55.08 3.97
N ASP A 47 7.10 -55.53 2.82
CA ASP A 47 7.33 -54.83 1.54
C ASP A 47 6.10 -54.17 0.87
N GLN A 48 4.89 -54.25 1.43
CA GLN A 48 3.70 -53.55 0.89
C GLN A 48 3.15 -52.39 1.74
N SER A 49 3.61 -52.23 2.98
CA SER A 49 3.11 -51.19 3.91
C SER A 49 3.73 -49.82 3.65
N ASN A 50 5.00 -49.77 3.22
CA ASN A 50 5.75 -48.53 3.03
C ASN A 50 5.19 -47.67 1.88
N ASP A 51 4.72 -48.32 0.80
CA ASP A 51 4.21 -47.63 -0.39
C ASP A 51 2.79 -47.08 -0.17
N LYS A 52 1.96 -47.81 0.60
CA LYS A 52 0.62 -47.35 1.01
C LYS A 52 0.68 -46.19 2.00
N GLN A 53 1.67 -46.18 2.91
CA GLN A 53 1.86 -45.10 3.89
C GLN A 53 2.41 -43.82 3.24
N SER A 54 3.38 -43.96 2.33
CA SER A 54 3.88 -42.88 1.45
C SER A 54 2.76 -42.28 0.57
N THR A 55 1.88 -43.13 0.02
CA THR A 55 0.74 -42.67 -0.79
C THR A 55 -0.30 -41.95 0.06
N LYS A 56 -0.59 -42.43 1.28
CA LYS A 56 -1.52 -41.79 2.20
C LYS A 56 -1.00 -40.44 2.69
N GLU A 57 0.30 -40.31 2.96
CA GLU A 57 0.95 -39.04 3.29
C GLU A 57 0.97 -38.06 2.10
N ARG A 58 1.23 -38.54 0.87
CA ARG A 58 1.10 -37.70 -0.33
C ARG A 58 -0.32 -37.22 -0.54
N LEU A 59 -1.33 -38.05 -0.26
CA LEU A 59 -2.74 -37.68 -0.37
C LEU A 59 -3.16 -36.70 0.73
N THR A 60 -2.72 -36.88 1.98
CA THR A 60 -3.02 -35.92 3.07
C THR A 60 -2.34 -34.58 2.85
N VAL A 61 -1.12 -34.56 2.30
CA VAL A 61 -0.45 -33.33 1.86
C VAL A 61 -1.22 -32.69 0.69
N LYS A 62 -1.66 -33.46 -0.30
CA LYS A 62 -2.43 -32.96 -1.46
C LYS A 62 -3.80 -32.38 -1.08
N TYR A 63 -4.49 -33.00 -0.11
CA TYR A 63 -5.79 -32.57 0.41
C TYR A 63 -5.70 -31.70 1.68
N SER A 64 -4.50 -31.28 2.07
CA SER A 64 -4.32 -30.31 3.14
C SER A 64 -5.04 -29.01 2.79
N ARG A 65 -5.78 -28.44 3.76
CA ARG A 65 -6.64 -27.25 3.59
C ARG A 65 -5.91 -26.07 2.94
N GLU A 66 -4.60 -25.95 3.18
CA GLU A 66 -3.74 -24.93 2.58
C GLU A 66 -3.39 -25.21 1.11
N ASN A 67 -3.12 -26.47 0.77
CA ASN A 67 -2.83 -26.89 -0.61
C ASN A 67 -4.08 -26.90 -1.47
N VAL A 68 -5.24 -27.31 -0.91
CA VAL A 68 -6.54 -27.20 -1.57
C VAL A 68 -6.87 -25.73 -1.84
N LYS A 69 -6.65 -24.83 -0.87
CA LYS A 69 -6.88 -23.39 -1.07
C LYS A 69 -5.97 -22.80 -2.16
N ARG A 70 -4.66 -23.11 -2.15
CA ARG A 70 -3.72 -22.66 -3.20
C ARG A 70 -4.06 -23.22 -4.58
N ASN A 71 -4.47 -24.48 -4.65
CA ASN A 71 -4.85 -25.13 -5.91
C ASN A 71 -6.17 -24.58 -6.45
N VAL A 72 -7.15 -24.33 -5.58
CA VAL A 72 -8.43 -23.70 -5.97
C VAL A 72 -8.22 -22.25 -6.40
N GLU A 73 -7.40 -21.49 -5.68
CA GLU A 73 -7.00 -20.13 -6.10
C GLU A 73 -6.34 -20.19 -7.49
N GLY A 74 -5.30 -21.01 -7.67
CA GLY A 74 -4.62 -21.19 -8.96
C GLY A 74 -5.54 -21.64 -10.10
N TYR A 75 -6.48 -22.55 -9.83
CA TYR A 75 -7.45 -23.05 -10.81
C TYR A 75 -8.49 -21.99 -11.20
N VAL A 76 -9.05 -21.27 -10.24
CA VAL A 76 -9.99 -20.17 -10.51
C VAL A 76 -9.28 -19.05 -11.29
N PHE A 77 -8.03 -18.73 -10.96
CA PHE A 77 -7.23 -17.77 -11.71
C PHE A 77 -6.91 -18.25 -13.13
N SER A 78 -6.57 -19.53 -13.32
CA SER A 78 -6.32 -20.11 -14.65
C SER A 78 -7.58 -20.10 -15.51
N ARG A 79 -8.71 -20.52 -14.97
CA ARG A 79 -9.99 -20.56 -15.69
C ARG A 79 -10.50 -19.16 -16.04
N PHE A 80 -10.31 -18.20 -15.14
CA PHE A 80 -10.57 -16.79 -15.42
C PHE A 80 -9.64 -16.26 -16.53
N PHE A 81 -8.36 -16.60 -16.50
CA PHE A 81 -7.40 -16.22 -17.53
C PHE A 81 -7.75 -16.83 -18.90
N ASP A 82 -8.15 -18.11 -18.94
CA ASP A 82 -8.58 -18.77 -20.17
C ASP A 82 -9.88 -18.16 -20.72
N TYR A 83 -10.79 -17.74 -19.83
CA TYR A 83 -11.98 -16.97 -20.23
C TYR A 83 -11.58 -15.63 -20.85
N VAL A 84 -10.73 -14.85 -20.18
CA VAL A 84 -10.34 -13.52 -20.69
C VAL A 84 -9.50 -13.61 -21.97
N LYS A 85 -8.63 -14.61 -22.11
CA LYS A 85 -7.84 -14.85 -23.33
C LYS A 85 -8.69 -15.28 -24.52
N ASN A 86 -9.82 -15.94 -24.28
CA ASN A 86 -10.77 -16.32 -25.33
C ASN A 86 -11.83 -15.25 -25.61
N TYR A 87 -11.90 -14.23 -24.75
CA TYR A 87 -12.79 -13.07 -24.90
C TYR A 87 -12.47 -12.27 -26.17
N ASP A 88 -11.21 -12.36 -26.63
CA ASP A 88 -10.66 -11.83 -27.86
C ASP A 88 -11.56 -12.11 -29.08
N LYS A 89 -12.01 -13.37 -29.18
CA LYS A 89 -12.82 -13.89 -30.30
C LYS A 89 -14.30 -13.55 -30.17
N VAL A 90 -14.77 -13.30 -28.95
CA VAL A 90 -16.18 -13.02 -28.66
C VAL A 90 -16.53 -11.57 -28.97
N LEU A 91 -15.59 -10.63 -28.73
CA LEU A 91 -15.81 -9.20 -29.03
C LEU A 91 -15.64 -8.85 -30.50
N GLU A 92 -14.61 -9.39 -31.16
CA GLU A 92 -14.33 -9.11 -32.58
C GLU A 92 -15.51 -9.48 -33.48
N LYS A 93 -16.24 -10.55 -33.12
CA LYS A 93 -17.42 -11.02 -33.83
C LYS A 93 -18.68 -10.17 -33.60
N LYS A 94 -18.80 -9.47 -32.47
CA LYS A 94 -20.05 -8.80 -32.06
C LYS A 94 -20.08 -7.29 -32.30
N PHE A 95 -18.94 -6.59 -32.39
CA PHE A 95 -18.92 -5.11 -32.50
C PHE A 95 -17.73 -4.54 -33.31
N PRO A 96 -17.74 -4.63 -34.66
CA PRO A 96 -16.63 -4.18 -35.51
C PRO A 96 -16.37 -2.66 -35.53
N SER A 97 -17.37 -1.82 -35.20
CA SER A 97 -17.19 -0.34 -35.18
C SER A 97 -16.46 0.21 -33.94
N ALA A 98 -16.16 -0.62 -32.92
CA ALA A 98 -15.56 -0.17 -31.64
C ALA A 98 -14.07 -0.55 -31.46
N MET A 99 -13.37 -0.86 -32.56
CA MET A 99 -12.04 -1.49 -32.52
C MET A 99 -10.93 -0.71 -31.79
N HIS A 100 -10.99 0.63 -31.77
CA HIS A 100 -9.99 1.43 -31.05
C HIS A 100 -10.13 1.29 -29.53
N VAL A 101 -11.36 1.43 -29.01
CA VAL A 101 -11.67 1.25 -27.58
C VAL A 101 -11.33 -0.17 -27.12
N TYR A 102 -11.61 -1.15 -27.99
CA TYR A 102 -11.29 -2.54 -27.74
C TYR A 102 -9.79 -2.82 -27.63
N ARG A 103 -8.97 -2.29 -28.54
CA ARG A 103 -7.51 -2.46 -28.47
C ARG A 103 -6.92 -1.89 -27.19
N VAL A 104 -7.32 -0.68 -26.81
CA VAL A 104 -6.87 -0.05 -25.55
C VAL A 104 -7.27 -0.92 -24.35
N PHE A 105 -8.49 -1.43 -24.34
CA PHE A 105 -8.97 -2.32 -23.29
C PHE A 105 -8.17 -3.63 -23.22
N LEU A 106 -7.92 -4.29 -24.36
CA LEU A 106 -7.15 -5.54 -24.41
C LEU A 106 -5.69 -5.37 -23.95
N VAL A 107 -5.06 -4.25 -24.33
CA VAL A 107 -3.73 -3.90 -23.81
C VAL A 107 -3.79 -3.77 -22.29
N GLY A 108 -4.79 -3.08 -21.76
CA GLY A 108 -4.98 -2.95 -20.30
C GLY A 108 -5.22 -4.27 -19.58
N VAL A 109 -5.99 -5.19 -20.18
CA VAL A 109 -6.16 -6.55 -19.66
C VAL A 109 -4.81 -7.26 -19.55
N ARG A 110 -4.02 -7.23 -20.63
CA ARG A 110 -2.70 -7.88 -20.68
C ARG A 110 -1.75 -7.33 -19.62
N ASP A 111 -1.69 -6.00 -19.51
CA ASP A 111 -0.84 -5.32 -18.53
C ASP A 111 -1.26 -5.67 -17.10
N PHE A 112 -2.56 -5.63 -16.81
CA PHE A 112 -3.12 -6.01 -15.52
C PHE A 112 -2.75 -7.45 -15.13
N PHE A 113 -2.83 -8.39 -16.07
CA PHE A 113 -2.42 -9.77 -15.83
C PHE A 113 -0.92 -9.93 -15.59
N ASN A 114 -0.10 -9.21 -16.35
CA ASN A 114 1.36 -9.25 -16.16
C ASN A 114 1.72 -8.76 -14.76
N ASP A 115 1.09 -7.69 -14.31
CA ASP A 115 1.30 -7.12 -12.99
C ASP A 115 0.72 -8.00 -11.86
N MET A 116 -0.39 -8.70 -12.11
CA MET A 116 -0.90 -9.72 -11.20
C MET A 116 0.09 -10.90 -11.07
N LYS A 117 0.71 -11.36 -12.17
CA LYS A 117 1.75 -12.40 -12.12
C LYS A 117 2.98 -11.93 -11.36
N LYS A 118 3.41 -10.68 -11.55
CA LYS A 118 4.51 -10.07 -10.79
C LYS A 118 4.17 -10.01 -9.30
N LEU A 119 2.95 -9.61 -8.94
CA LEU A 119 2.49 -9.61 -7.54
C LEU A 119 2.65 -10.98 -6.88
N VAL A 120 2.30 -12.07 -7.58
CA VAL A 120 2.49 -13.44 -7.05
C VAL A 120 3.97 -13.74 -6.78
N LYS A 121 4.86 -13.37 -7.71
CA LYS A 121 6.31 -13.52 -7.54
C LYS A 121 6.84 -12.71 -6.36
N ILE A 122 6.50 -11.42 -6.30
CA ILE A 122 6.89 -10.50 -5.22
C ILE A 122 6.41 -11.03 -3.88
N THR A 123 5.15 -11.47 -3.81
CA THR A 123 4.57 -12.03 -2.59
C THR A 123 5.35 -13.25 -2.12
N LYS A 124 5.79 -14.14 -3.03
CA LYS A 124 6.66 -15.27 -2.69
C LYS A 124 7.99 -14.79 -2.11
N ILE A 125 8.64 -13.80 -2.74
CA ILE A 125 9.91 -13.23 -2.27
C ILE A 125 9.76 -12.66 -0.86
N VAL A 126 8.74 -11.85 -0.63
CA VAL A 126 8.43 -11.23 0.67
C VAL A 126 8.22 -12.31 1.73
N TYR A 127 7.44 -13.35 1.46
CA TYR A 127 7.23 -14.44 2.41
C TYR A 127 8.50 -15.23 2.72
N SER A 128 9.39 -15.40 1.74
CA SER A 128 10.66 -16.09 1.95
C SER A 128 11.67 -15.29 2.77
N HIS A 129 11.53 -13.97 2.84
CA HIS A 129 12.43 -13.06 3.57
C HIS A 129 11.76 -12.46 4.82
N ASP A 130 11.01 -13.28 5.58
CA ASP A 130 10.30 -12.86 6.81
C ASP A 130 9.40 -11.62 6.67
N ASN A 131 8.82 -11.44 5.49
CA ASN A 131 8.02 -10.27 5.12
C ASN A 131 8.76 -8.93 5.08
N ASP A 132 10.07 -8.95 4.88
CA ASP A 132 10.84 -7.74 4.70
C ASP A 132 10.60 -7.13 3.30
N LEU A 133 10.20 -5.85 3.26
CA LEU A 133 10.04 -5.09 2.02
C LEU A 133 11.37 -4.50 1.52
N ARG A 134 12.46 -4.55 2.31
CA ARG A 134 13.77 -4.00 1.90
C ARG A 134 14.43 -4.78 0.78
N CYS A 135 14.04 -6.05 0.57
CA CYS A 135 14.53 -6.85 -0.55
C CYS A 135 13.90 -6.48 -1.90
N LEU A 136 12.86 -5.64 -1.89
CA LEU A 136 12.15 -5.24 -3.10
C LEU A 136 12.68 -3.90 -3.65
N THR A 137 12.55 -3.75 -4.96
CA THR A 137 12.67 -2.46 -5.64
C THR A 137 11.48 -1.56 -5.33
N ARG A 138 11.63 -0.25 -5.54
CA ARG A 138 10.57 0.75 -5.36
C ARG A 138 9.31 0.39 -6.15
N LYS A 139 9.48 0.01 -7.43
CA LYS A 139 8.35 -0.36 -8.30
C LYS A 139 7.66 -1.64 -7.81
N GLU A 140 8.39 -2.59 -7.26
CA GLU A 140 7.81 -3.82 -6.69
C GLU A 140 7.04 -3.54 -5.40
N ILE A 141 7.54 -2.68 -4.52
CA ILE A 141 6.83 -2.25 -3.31
C ILE A 141 5.51 -1.55 -3.68
N GLU A 142 5.58 -0.65 -4.67
CA GLU A 142 4.39 0.03 -5.17
C GLU A 142 3.37 -0.96 -5.73
N LEU A 143 3.83 -1.89 -6.57
CA LEU A 143 2.99 -2.93 -7.17
C LEU A 143 2.35 -3.83 -6.10
N TYR A 144 3.14 -4.23 -5.11
CA TYR A 144 2.70 -5.05 -3.98
C TYR A 144 1.53 -4.40 -3.22
N TYR A 145 1.57 -3.07 -3.07
CA TYR A 145 0.53 -2.31 -2.39
C TYR A 145 -0.70 -2.02 -3.28
N GLN A 146 -0.47 -1.65 -4.54
CA GLN A 146 -1.51 -1.16 -5.44
C GLN A 146 -2.35 -2.30 -6.04
N MET A 147 -1.71 -3.40 -6.48
CA MET A 147 -2.40 -4.46 -7.22
C MET A 147 -3.57 -5.10 -6.46
N PRO A 148 -3.47 -5.42 -5.15
CA PRO A 148 -4.62 -5.94 -4.40
C PRO A 148 -5.80 -4.97 -4.30
N ARG A 149 -5.59 -3.67 -4.50
CA ARG A 149 -6.65 -2.65 -4.53
C ARG A 149 -7.28 -2.61 -5.92
N ASP A 150 -6.45 -2.63 -6.94
CA ASP A 150 -6.87 -2.67 -8.34
C ASP A 150 -7.70 -3.93 -8.64
N MET A 151 -7.28 -5.09 -8.14
CA MET A 151 -8.05 -6.33 -8.26
C MET A 151 -9.45 -6.22 -7.66
N LYS A 152 -9.60 -5.64 -6.46
CA LYS A 152 -10.94 -5.47 -5.85
C LYS A 152 -11.82 -4.50 -6.63
N LYS A 153 -11.20 -3.50 -7.26
CA LYS A 153 -11.91 -2.49 -8.03
C LYS A 153 -12.43 -3.08 -9.35
N VAL A 154 -11.62 -3.89 -10.02
CA VAL A 154 -11.92 -4.41 -11.36
C VAL A 154 -12.67 -5.75 -11.29
N ALA A 155 -12.53 -6.55 -10.22
CA ALA A 155 -13.19 -7.86 -10.09
C ALA A 155 -14.71 -7.83 -10.28
N PRO A 156 -15.49 -6.87 -9.74
CA PRO A 156 -16.93 -6.79 -9.98
C PRO A 156 -17.26 -6.58 -11.46
N VAL A 157 -16.51 -5.70 -12.13
CA VAL A 157 -16.69 -5.40 -13.56
C VAL A 157 -16.42 -6.66 -14.40
N LEU A 158 -15.36 -7.40 -14.07
CA LEU A 158 -14.98 -8.65 -14.76
C LEU A 158 -15.94 -9.81 -14.49
N LEU A 159 -16.48 -9.90 -13.28
CA LEU A 159 -17.45 -10.95 -12.93
C LEU A 159 -18.79 -10.70 -13.62
N ILE A 160 -19.24 -9.45 -13.69
CA ILE A 160 -20.47 -9.08 -14.40
C ILE A 160 -20.29 -9.28 -15.91
N SER A 161 -19.13 -8.95 -16.48
CA SER A 161 -18.86 -9.19 -17.90
C SER A 161 -18.75 -10.67 -18.30
N ALA A 162 -18.64 -11.57 -17.31
CA ALA A 162 -18.71 -13.01 -17.55
C ALA A 162 -20.14 -13.48 -17.91
N LEU A 163 -21.17 -12.74 -17.51
CA LEU A 163 -22.56 -13.13 -17.75
C LEU A 163 -23.00 -12.78 -19.19
N PRO A 164 -23.76 -13.65 -19.86
CA PRO A 164 -24.37 -13.30 -21.14
C PRO A 164 -25.30 -12.10 -20.94
N PHE A 165 -25.43 -11.24 -21.95
CA PHE A 165 -26.21 -9.99 -21.97
C PHE A 165 -25.71 -8.84 -21.07
N ALA A 166 -25.05 -9.10 -19.94
CA ALA A 166 -24.50 -8.04 -19.08
C ALA A 166 -23.42 -7.19 -19.79
N ASN A 167 -22.75 -7.76 -20.78
CA ASN A 167 -21.73 -7.11 -21.62
C ASN A 167 -22.25 -5.85 -22.33
N TYR A 168 -23.52 -5.83 -22.75
CA TYR A 168 -24.11 -4.69 -23.44
C TYR A 168 -24.29 -3.46 -22.52
N VAL A 169 -24.25 -3.65 -21.21
CA VAL A 169 -24.40 -2.58 -20.22
C VAL A 169 -23.04 -2.20 -19.61
N ILE A 170 -22.23 -3.20 -19.25
CA ILE A 170 -20.99 -2.96 -18.50
C ILE A 170 -19.91 -2.23 -19.31
N PHE A 171 -19.77 -2.51 -20.61
CA PHE A 171 -18.75 -1.84 -21.44
C PHE A 171 -19.06 -0.37 -21.71
N PRO A 172 -20.28 0.02 -22.10
CA PRO A 172 -20.65 1.43 -22.18
C PRO A 172 -20.41 2.15 -20.85
N LEU A 173 -20.80 1.55 -19.73
CA LEU A 173 -20.56 2.14 -18.40
C LEU A 173 -19.06 2.28 -18.09
N ALA A 174 -18.26 1.25 -18.37
CA ALA A 174 -16.81 1.29 -18.16
C ALA A 174 -16.12 2.35 -19.02
N TYR A 175 -16.63 2.58 -20.24
CA TYR A 175 -16.15 3.64 -21.13
C TYR A 175 -16.57 5.04 -20.64
N MET A 176 -17.79 5.21 -20.13
CA MET A 176 -18.27 6.49 -19.60
C MET A 176 -17.66 6.84 -18.23
N TYR A 177 -17.36 5.84 -17.39
CA TYR A 177 -16.86 6.02 -16.02
C TYR A 177 -15.54 5.28 -15.76
N PRO A 178 -14.48 5.51 -16.56
CA PRO A 178 -13.23 4.75 -16.50
C PRO A 178 -12.51 4.94 -15.16
N ARG A 179 -12.56 6.13 -14.55
CA ARG A 179 -11.93 6.39 -13.24
C ARG A 179 -12.59 5.61 -12.11
N THR A 180 -13.87 5.31 -12.20
CA THR A 180 -14.62 4.62 -11.14
C THR A 180 -14.58 3.10 -11.31
N LEU A 181 -14.79 2.62 -12.53
CA LEU A 181 -14.96 1.21 -12.84
C LEU A 181 -13.65 0.51 -13.25
N LEU A 182 -12.68 1.24 -13.78
CA LEU A 182 -11.41 0.68 -14.28
C LEU A 182 -10.20 1.16 -13.46
N THR A 183 -9.04 0.56 -13.70
CA THR A 183 -7.75 0.95 -13.10
C THR A 183 -6.83 1.57 -14.15
N SER A 184 -5.68 2.08 -13.70
CA SER A 184 -4.68 2.74 -14.56
C SER A 184 -4.26 1.89 -15.76
N HIS A 185 -4.30 0.57 -15.66
CA HIS A 185 -4.02 -0.36 -16.76
C HIS A 185 -4.89 -0.10 -18.00
N PHE A 186 -6.14 0.31 -17.81
CA PHE A 186 -7.12 0.46 -18.89
C PHE A 186 -7.27 1.90 -19.38
N TRP A 187 -6.51 2.83 -18.80
CA TRP A 187 -6.61 4.25 -19.12
C TRP A 187 -5.63 4.61 -20.23
N SER A 188 -6.07 5.50 -21.13
CA SER A 188 -5.16 6.12 -22.09
C SER A 188 -4.08 6.94 -21.36
N ILE A 189 -3.00 7.27 -22.05
CA ILE A 189 -1.92 8.10 -21.50
C ILE A 189 -2.48 9.46 -21.03
N GLN A 190 -3.36 10.07 -21.82
CA GLN A 190 -4.03 11.32 -21.45
C GLN A 190 -4.88 11.15 -20.19
N GLN A 191 -5.72 10.11 -20.11
CA GLN A 191 -6.53 9.83 -18.93
C GLN A 191 -5.69 9.61 -17.67
N LYS A 192 -4.52 8.97 -17.77
CA LYS A 192 -3.60 8.81 -16.63
C LYS A 192 -3.14 10.16 -16.09
N VAL A 193 -2.78 11.09 -16.98
CA VAL A 193 -2.35 12.45 -16.59
C VAL A 193 -3.53 13.21 -15.96
N ASP A 194 -4.68 13.25 -16.64
CA ASP A 194 -5.86 13.98 -16.17
C ASP A 194 -6.36 13.45 -14.82
N PHE A 195 -6.47 12.12 -14.67
CA PHE A 195 -6.95 11.53 -13.43
C PHE A 195 -5.97 11.69 -12.29
N ALA A 196 -4.65 11.66 -12.55
CA ALA A 196 -3.64 11.96 -11.53
C ALA A 196 -3.79 13.39 -11.00
N GLN A 197 -4.02 14.37 -11.87
CA GLN A 197 -4.29 15.76 -11.46
C GLN A 197 -5.58 15.89 -10.65
N ILE A 198 -6.66 15.25 -11.10
CA ILE A 198 -7.95 15.27 -10.38
C ILE A 198 -7.81 14.61 -8.99
N ASP A 199 -7.12 13.47 -8.91
CA ASP A 199 -6.86 12.76 -7.66
C ASP A 199 -6.01 13.62 -6.72
N LEU A 200 -4.96 14.27 -7.23
CA LEU A 200 -4.14 15.18 -6.45
C LEU A 200 -4.95 16.39 -5.95
N ARG A 201 -5.72 17.06 -6.82
CA ARG A 201 -6.59 18.17 -6.43
C ARG A 201 -7.53 17.78 -5.30
N ASN A 202 -8.17 16.61 -5.40
CA ASN A 202 -9.07 16.07 -4.38
C ASN A 202 -8.36 15.79 -3.03
N ARG A 203 -7.06 15.51 -3.04
CA ARG A 203 -6.24 15.37 -1.82
C ARG A 203 -5.93 16.75 -1.25
N LEU A 204 -5.44 17.67 -2.07
CA LEU A 204 -4.93 18.98 -1.68
C LEU A 204 -5.99 19.88 -1.01
N VAL A 205 -7.26 19.78 -1.41
CA VAL A 205 -8.36 20.51 -0.75
C VAL A 205 -8.51 20.18 0.75
N ASN A 206 -7.93 19.08 1.22
CA ASN A 206 -7.94 18.71 2.64
C ASN A 206 -6.76 19.31 3.42
N ASN A 207 -5.74 19.88 2.75
CA ASN A 207 -4.53 20.36 3.40
C ASN A 207 -4.81 21.40 4.48
N ARG A 208 -5.66 22.39 4.16
CA ARG A 208 -6.05 23.46 5.10
C ARG A 208 -6.65 22.89 6.39
N ARG A 209 -7.41 21.79 6.31
CA ARG A 209 -8.02 21.17 7.50
C ARG A 209 -6.97 20.49 8.36
N VAL A 210 -6.04 19.75 7.76
CA VAL A 210 -4.92 19.12 8.47
C VAL A 210 -4.05 20.18 9.14
N PHE A 211 -3.69 21.23 8.40
CA PHE A 211 -2.91 22.36 8.94
C PHE A 211 -3.60 23.02 10.15
N ARG A 212 -4.91 23.26 10.08
CA ARG A 212 -5.68 23.81 11.21
C ARG A 212 -5.71 22.88 12.42
N PHE A 213 -5.74 21.56 12.21
CA PHE A 213 -5.58 20.63 13.34
C PHE A 213 -4.19 20.74 13.96
N MET A 214 -3.13 20.89 13.17
CA MET A 214 -1.78 21.10 13.70
C MET A 214 -1.70 22.37 14.56
N GLN A 215 -2.22 23.49 14.05
CA GLN A 215 -2.30 24.75 14.80
C GLN A 215 -3.10 24.61 16.10
N SER A 216 -4.26 23.95 16.07
CA SER A 216 -5.11 23.78 17.27
C SER A 216 -4.47 22.96 18.38
N LYS A 217 -3.44 22.18 18.07
CA LYS A 217 -2.72 21.33 19.03
C LYS A 217 -1.47 22.01 19.60
N LEU A 218 -1.07 23.17 19.06
CA LEU A 218 0.06 23.95 19.53
C LEU A 218 -0.15 24.44 20.97
N ASP A 219 -1.39 24.81 21.33
CA ASP A 219 -1.74 25.23 22.70
C ASP A 219 -1.44 24.17 23.76
N ILE A 220 -1.49 22.88 23.40
CA ILE A 220 -1.18 21.79 24.31
C ILE A 220 0.32 21.78 24.62
N LEU A 221 1.17 21.97 23.60
CA LEU A 221 2.62 22.07 23.78
C LEU A 221 2.97 23.29 24.65
N LYS A 222 2.30 24.43 24.40
CA LYS A 222 2.46 25.65 25.20
C LYS A 222 2.15 25.43 26.68
N LYS A 223 0.99 24.83 26.98
CA LYS A 223 0.54 24.54 28.35
C LYS A 223 1.49 23.60 29.08
N ASN A 224 2.05 22.64 28.36
CA ASN A 224 3.00 21.67 28.90
C ASN A 224 4.43 22.22 29.03
N LYS A 225 4.68 23.49 28.68
CA LYS A 225 6.02 24.11 28.64
C LYS A 225 7.02 23.28 27.84
N ASP A 226 6.56 22.75 26.72
CA ASP A 226 7.35 21.87 25.87
C ASP A 226 8.52 22.64 25.22
N PRO A 227 9.78 22.17 25.31
CA PRO A 227 10.92 22.85 24.69
C PRO A 227 10.80 22.97 23.17
N THR A 228 10.02 22.10 22.53
CA THR A 228 9.79 22.13 21.07
C THR A 228 8.76 23.16 20.63
N TYR A 229 8.03 23.77 21.58
CA TYR A 229 6.94 24.69 21.27
C TYR A 229 7.40 25.84 20.36
N GLU A 230 8.51 26.50 20.68
CA GLU A 230 8.99 27.66 19.91
C GLU A 230 9.34 27.27 18.47
N LYS A 231 10.13 26.19 18.30
CA LYS A 231 10.51 25.69 16.96
C LYS A 231 9.30 25.28 16.13
N PHE A 232 8.35 24.56 16.73
CA PHE A 232 7.17 24.10 16.01
C PHE A 232 6.19 25.24 15.71
N SER A 233 6.05 26.20 16.63
CA SER A 233 5.29 27.44 16.43
C SER A 233 5.84 28.24 15.26
N TYR A 234 7.17 28.40 15.19
CA TYR A 234 7.85 29.04 14.08
C TYR A 234 7.55 28.35 12.73
N ILE A 235 7.65 27.02 12.66
CA ILE A 235 7.34 26.25 11.44
C ILE A 235 5.88 26.43 11.01
N LEU A 236 4.92 26.38 11.94
CA LEU A 236 3.52 26.64 11.62
C LEU A 236 3.28 28.11 11.22
N GLY A 237 4.07 29.04 11.75
CA GLY A 237 4.11 30.45 11.37
C GLY A 237 4.58 30.65 9.93
N LEU A 238 5.68 30.01 9.52
CA LEU A 238 6.17 29.99 8.13
C LEU A 238 5.10 29.49 7.16
N LEU A 239 4.45 28.37 7.51
CA LEU A 239 3.35 27.84 6.70
C LEU A 239 2.16 28.80 6.64
N GLY A 240 1.91 29.57 7.70
CA GLY A 240 0.86 30.59 7.77
C GLY A 240 1.18 31.84 6.93
N SER A 241 2.45 32.19 6.74
CA SER A 241 2.90 33.33 5.94
C SER A 241 3.10 33.03 4.46
N GLY A 242 2.94 31.76 4.05
CA GLY A 242 3.11 31.34 2.65
C GLY A 242 4.47 30.75 2.32
N LEU A 243 5.33 30.50 3.31
CA LEU A 243 6.64 29.87 3.15
C LEU A 243 6.61 28.39 3.57
N HIS A 244 7.73 27.69 3.42
CA HIS A 244 7.93 26.33 3.92
C HIS A 244 9.23 26.22 4.71
N PRO A 245 9.26 25.35 5.74
CA PRO A 245 10.50 24.99 6.40
C PRO A 245 11.43 24.15 5.51
N THR A 246 12.73 24.18 5.79
CA THR A 246 13.71 23.27 5.16
C THR A 246 13.63 21.86 5.76
N SER A 247 14.24 20.86 5.11
CA SER A 247 14.30 19.50 5.68
C SER A 247 14.99 19.46 7.05
N GLU A 248 16.01 20.28 7.30
CA GLU A 248 16.68 20.39 8.60
C GLU A 248 15.74 20.92 9.69
N GLU A 249 15.02 22.01 9.41
CA GLU A 249 14.04 22.57 10.34
C GLU A 249 12.93 21.56 10.67
N ILE A 250 12.51 20.75 9.68
CA ILE A 250 11.55 19.67 9.91
C ILE A 250 12.14 18.55 10.79
N LEU A 251 13.42 18.20 10.60
CA LEU A 251 14.09 17.18 11.42
C LEU A 251 14.22 17.62 12.87
N ASP A 252 14.43 18.92 13.11
CA ASP A 252 14.51 19.53 14.43
C ASP A 252 13.22 19.38 15.27
N ILE A 253 12.07 19.22 14.61
CA ILE A 253 10.77 19.00 15.28
C ILE A 253 10.32 17.54 15.26
N LYS A 254 11.16 16.60 14.80
CA LYS A 254 10.79 15.18 14.68
C LYS A 254 10.21 14.61 15.97
N GLU A 255 10.79 14.97 17.12
CA GLU A 255 10.38 14.47 18.43
C GLU A 255 8.95 14.88 18.82
N VAL A 256 8.41 15.96 18.25
CA VAL A 256 7.00 16.37 18.43
C VAL A 256 6.06 15.25 17.98
N PHE A 257 6.41 14.55 16.90
CA PHE A 257 5.59 13.50 16.30
C PHE A 257 5.75 12.13 16.98
N GLN A 258 6.69 11.99 17.92
CA GLN A 258 6.91 10.75 18.68
C GLN A 258 6.01 10.63 19.91
N ARG A 259 5.37 11.73 20.33
CA ARG A 259 4.58 11.80 21.56
C ARG A 259 3.25 12.55 21.37
N PRO A 260 2.31 12.45 22.33
CA PRO A 260 1.10 13.27 22.27
C PRO A 260 1.46 14.77 22.19
N PRO A 261 0.71 15.59 21.42
CA PRO A 261 -0.55 15.24 20.74
C PRO A 261 -0.39 14.75 19.29
N PHE A 262 0.83 14.66 18.74
CA PHE A 262 1.07 14.40 17.32
C PHE A 262 1.43 12.96 16.97
N HIS A 263 1.77 12.13 17.96
CA HIS A 263 1.93 10.69 17.78
C HIS A 263 0.68 10.06 17.15
N LEU A 264 0.87 9.11 16.22
CA LEU A 264 -0.22 8.54 15.41
C LEU A 264 -1.37 7.97 16.26
N ASN A 265 -1.05 7.36 17.41
CA ASN A 265 -2.05 6.80 18.32
C ASN A 265 -2.83 7.88 19.08
N SER A 266 -2.27 9.07 19.22
CA SER A 266 -2.84 10.21 19.97
C SER A 266 -3.70 11.12 19.09
N LEU A 267 -3.66 10.97 17.77
CA LEU A 267 -4.43 11.80 16.84
C LEU A 267 -5.94 11.58 17.00
N GLY A 268 -6.71 12.67 17.01
CA GLY A 268 -8.17 12.64 17.07
C GLY A 268 -8.83 12.12 15.79
N SER A 269 -10.08 11.64 15.89
CA SER A 269 -10.82 11.02 14.77
C SER A 269 -10.97 11.94 13.55
N SER A 270 -11.24 13.23 13.77
CA SER A 270 -11.34 14.23 12.70
C SER A 270 -10.00 14.43 12.00
N HIS A 271 -8.91 14.57 12.76
CA HIS A 271 -7.57 14.73 12.19
C HIS A 271 -7.20 13.51 11.32
N LEU A 272 -7.43 12.29 11.84
CA LEU A 272 -7.22 11.04 11.10
C LEU A 272 -8.07 10.95 9.83
N LYS A 273 -9.33 11.41 9.86
CA LYS A 273 -10.19 11.44 8.66
C LYS A 273 -9.56 12.28 7.55
N TYR A 274 -9.03 13.45 7.86
CA TYR A 274 -8.43 14.32 6.85
C TYR A 274 -7.04 13.89 6.42
N LEU A 275 -6.25 13.30 7.32
CA LEU A 275 -5.00 12.61 6.93
C LEU A 275 -5.29 11.44 5.99
N CYS A 276 -6.32 10.64 6.24
CA CYS A 276 -6.71 9.59 5.30
C CYS A 276 -7.03 10.17 3.92
N ARG A 277 -7.81 11.25 3.84
CA ARG A 277 -8.13 11.91 2.57
C ARG A 277 -6.90 12.50 1.87
N LEU A 278 -5.99 13.10 2.64
CA LEU A 278 -4.71 13.63 2.15
C LEU A 278 -3.84 12.55 1.49
N HIS A 279 -3.95 11.32 1.94
CA HIS A 279 -3.18 10.18 1.42
C HIS A 279 -3.98 9.27 0.47
N ASP A 280 -5.12 9.74 -0.07
CA ASP A 280 -6.05 8.95 -0.90
C ASP A 280 -6.46 7.61 -0.26
N ILE A 281 -6.78 7.66 1.03
CA ILE A 281 -7.30 6.53 1.79
C ILE A 281 -8.78 6.77 2.06
N ARG A 282 -9.64 6.01 1.37
CA ARG A 282 -11.07 5.96 1.63
C ARG A 282 -11.36 4.92 2.72
N ALA A 283 -11.32 5.34 3.98
CA ALA A 283 -11.54 4.47 5.14
C ALA A 283 -12.55 5.05 6.15
N PHE A 284 -13.62 4.29 6.40
CA PHE A 284 -14.57 4.60 7.48
C PHE A 284 -14.03 4.15 8.85
N LEU A 285 -13.56 2.90 8.93
CA LEU A 285 -12.98 2.28 10.14
C LEU A 285 -11.46 2.07 9.99
N LEU A 286 -10.78 1.78 11.11
CA LEU A 286 -9.36 1.44 11.16
C LEU A 286 -8.43 2.49 10.52
N ARG A 287 -8.80 3.78 10.58
CA ARG A 287 -8.05 4.89 9.94
C ARG A 287 -6.59 4.92 10.36
N ARG A 288 -6.30 4.77 11.65
CA ARG A 288 -4.92 4.73 12.19
C ARG A 288 -4.10 3.62 11.55
N PHE A 289 -4.64 2.41 11.51
CA PHE A 289 -3.99 1.26 10.89
C PHE A 289 -3.75 1.49 9.39
N ARG A 290 -4.74 1.99 8.65
CA ARG A 290 -4.59 2.27 7.21
C ARG A 290 -3.57 3.37 6.92
N LEU A 291 -3.48 4.38 7.80
CA LEU A 291 -2.47 5.42 7.73
C LEU A 291 -1.08 4.89 8.03
N SER A 292 -0.93 4.07 9.08
CA SER A 292 0.33 3.39 9.40
C SER A 292 0.81 2.52 8.22
N GLU A 293 -0.08 1.70 7.64
CA GLU A 293 0.21 0.89 6.46
C GLU A 293 0.66 1.76 5.27
N ARG A 294 -0.03 2.88 5.00
CA ARG A 294 0.35 3.79 3.92
C ARG A 294 1.70 4.44 4.17
N ALA A 295 1.95 4.93 5.38
CA ALA A 295 3.22 5.56 5.73
C ALA A 295 4.38 4.57 5.64
N TYR A 296 4.19 3.35 6.13
CA TYR A 296 5.16 2.26 6.02
C TYR A 296 5.54 1.98 4.57
N ILE A 297 4.55 1.87 3.68
CA ILE A 297 4.79 1.64 2.25
C ILE A 297 5.55 2.80 1.61
N VAL A 298 5.17 4.05 1.90
CA VAL A 298 5.88 5.24 1.39
C VAL A 298 7.33 5.28 1.89
N HIS A 299 7.55 5.04 3.18
CA HIS A 299 8.87 4.99 3.77
C HIS A 299 9.76 3.92 3.12
N HIS A 300 9.23 2.71 2.91
CA HIS A 300 9.99 1.64 2.25
C HIS A 300 10.27 1.93 0.77
N MET A 301 9.39 2.65 0.09
CA MET A 301 9.68 3.19 -1.25
C MET A 301 10.79 4.24 -1.21
N ASP A 302 10.82 5.14 -0.22
CA ASP A 302 11.90 6.12 -0.04
C ASP A 302 13.25 5.44 0.25
N MET A 303 13.24 4.40 1.08
CA MET A 303 14.41 3.55 1.31
C MET A 303 14.88 2.86 0.02
N ALA A 304 13.95 2.38 -0.80
CA ALA A 304 14.28 1.78 -2.09
C ALA A 304 14.89 2.81 -3.06
N ILE A 305 14.41 4.06 -3.07
CA ILE A 305 15.04 5.14 -3.87
C ILE A 305 16.52 5.28 -3.48
N LYS A 306 16.85 5.30 -2.18
CA LYS A 306 18.24 5.36 -1.73
C LYS A 306 19.06 4.15 -2.21
N ARG A 307 18.50 2.93 -2.11
CA ARG A 307 19.16 1.70 -2.56
C ARG A 307 19.39 1.65 -4.07
N GLU A 308 18.48 2.22 -4.85
CA GLU A 308 18.52 2.27 -6.32
C GLU A 308 19.49 3.35 -6.87
N GLY A 309 20.29 3.98 -6.01
CA GLY A 309 21.25 5.02 -6.39
C GLY A 309 20.75 6.45 -6.17
N GLY A 310 19.61 6.66 -5.52
CA GLY A 310 19.10 7.98 -5.17
C GLY A 310 18.21 8.63 -6.22
N VAL A 311 17.73 9.84 -5.91
CA VAL A 311 16.69 10.54 -6.67
C VAL A 311 17.14 10.90 -8.09
N HIS A 312 18.40 11.30 -8.27
CA HIS A 312 18.95 11.75 -9.56
C HIS A 312 18.99 10.64 -10.63
N ASN A 313 19.00 9.37 -10.21
CA ASN A 313 19.00 8.21 -11.11
C ASN A 313 17.60 7.77 -11.55
N MET A 314 16.55 8.45 -11.07
CA MET A 314 15.18 8.09 -11.42
C MET A 314 14.80 8.64 -12.81
N PRO A 315 14.15 7.84 -13.67
CA PRO A 315 13.65 8.35 -14.95
C PRO A 315 12.55 9.39 -14.71
N ILE A 316 12.41 10.35 -15.64
CA ILE A 316 11.51 11.51 -15.52
C ILE A 316 10.07 11.14 -15.14
N GLU A 317 9.53 10.07 -15.73
CA GLU A 317 8.17 9.61 -15.43
C GLU A 317 8.05 9.03 -14.01
N SER A 318 9.11 8.41 -13.48
CA SER A 318 9.15 7.98 -12.08
C SER A 318 9.30 9.16 -11.11
N LEU A 319 10.02 10.22 -11.49
CA LEU A 319 10.12 11.45 -10.69
C LEU A 319 8.75 12.12 -10.58
N LYS A 320 8.07 12.35 -11.70
CA LYS A 320 6.71 12.91 -11.73
C LYS A 320 5.79 12.10 -10.84
N HIS A 321 5.74 10.79 -11.04
CA HIS A 321 4.88 9.89 -10.26
C HIS A 321 5.20 9.94 -8.76
N ALA A 322 6.49 9.95 -8.40
CA ALA A 322 6.92 10.05 -7.00
C ALA A 322 6.49 11.38 -6.35
N CYS A 323 6.53 12.48 -7.09
CA CYS A 323 6.02 13.78 -6.64
C CYS A 323 4.49 13.74 -6.41
N PHE A 324 3.73 13.25 -7.39
CA PHE A 324 2.27 13.11 -7.27
C PHE A 324 1.86 12.24 -6.08
N LEU A 325 2.55 11.12 -5.88
CA LEU A 325 2.31 10.21 -4.76
C LEU A 325 2.43 10.92 -3.40
N ARG A 326 3.42 11.80 -3.27
CA ARG A 326 3.75 12.53 -2.03
C ARG A 326 3.02 13.87 -1.88
N GLY A 327 2.32 14.32 -2.91
CA GLY A 327 1.42 15.47 -2.86
C GLY A 327 1.93 16.72 -3.57
N LEU A 328 2.94 16.60 -4.43
CA LEU A 328 3.43 17.68 -5.28
C LEU A 328 2.90 17.55 -6.71
N ASN A 329 2.32 18.63 -7.24
CA ASN A 329 1.94 18.74 -8.64
C ASN A 329 3.18 18.96 -9.53
N ALA A 330 3.56 17.91 -10.26
CA ALA A 330 4.76 17.88 -11.07
C ALA A 330 4.55 18.20 -12.56
N THR A 331 3.33 18.54 -13.01
CA THR A 331 3.03 18.68 -14.44
C THR A 331 3.92 19.71 -15.16
N ASN A 332 4.23 20.83 -14.50
CA ASN A 332 5.00 21.94 -15.10
C ASN A 332 6.35 22.16 -14.39
N LEU A 333 6.88 21.14 -13.70
CA LEU A 333 8.20 21.23 -13.06
C LEU A 333 9.31 20.74 -13.99
N SER A 334 10.47 21.38 -13.91
CA SER A 334 11.70 20.85 -14.51
C SER A 334 12.13 19.57 -13.80
N ALA A 335 12.97 18.77 -14.46
CA ALA A 335 13.54 17.58 -13.86
C ALA A 335 14.35 17.90 -12.59
N GLU A 336 15.13 18.98 -12.63
CA GLU A 336 15.93 19.47 -11.51
C GLU A 336 15.07 19.85 -10.30
N SER A 337 14.02 20.66 -10.49
CA SER A 337 13.13 21.03 -9.38
C SER A 337 12.40 19.83 -8.76
N MET A 338 12.05 18.82 -9.57
CA MET A 338 11.50 17.57 -9.04
C MET A 338 12.54 16.77 -8.24
N ILE A 339 13.80 16.77 -8.69
CA ILE A 339 14.90 16.11 -7.98
C ILE A 339 15.14 16.79 -6.65
N ASP A 340 15.31 18.11 -6.62
CA ASP A 340 15.59 18.89 -5.40
C ASP A 340 14.48 18.69 -4.36
N TRP A 341 13.22 18.85 -4.80
CA TRP A 341 12.09 18.67 -3.91
C TRP A 341 12.00 17.23 -3.35
N LEU A 342 12.21 16.22 -4.20
CA LEU A 342 12.13 14.83 -3.77
C LEU A 342 13.34 14.43 -2.90
N GLN A 343 14.50 15.06 -3.08
CA GLN A 343 15.65 14.91 -2.18
C GLN A 343 15.32 15.43 -0.78
N GLU A 344 14.72 16.61 -0.65
CA GLU A 344 14.29 17.16 0.65
C GLU A 344 13.26 16.25 1.34
N TRP A 345 12.30 15.72 0.59
CA TRP A 345 11.35 14.72 1.11
C TRP A 345 12.06 13.46 1.61
N VAL A 346 12.90 12.86 0.75
CA VAL A 346 13.58 11.59 1.06
C VAL A 346 14.51 11.77 2.24
N LYS A 347 15.23 12.90 2.33
CA LYS A 347 16.10 13.23 3.48
C LYS A 347 15.36 13.15 4.81
N VAL A 348 14.16 13.73 4.92
CA VAL A 348 13.36 13.60 6.14
C VAL A 348 12.83 12.17 6.32
N SER A 349 12.27 11.59 5.25
CA SER A 349 11.68 10.26 5.30
C SER A 349 12.67 9.19 5.76
N LEU A 350 13.94 9.30 5.37
CA LEU A 350 14.98 8.32 5.74
C LEU A 350 15.31 8.30 7.24
N VAL A 351 15.04 9.39 7.96
CA VAL A 351 15.30 9.52 9.40
C VAL A 351 14.06 9.15 10.23
N VAL A 352 12.88 9.09 9.61
CA VAL A 352 11.64 8.69 10.27
C VAL A 352 11.71 7.22 10.70
N ASN A 353 11.27 6.95 11.93
CA ASN A 353 11.10 5.61 12.47
C ASN A 353 9.62 5.34 12.81
N GLU A 354 9.33 4.18 13.39
CA GLU A 354 7.96 3.77 13.72
C GLU A 354 7.28 4.75 14.70
N ASP A 355 8.01 5.24 15.70
CA ASP A 355 7.49 6.20 16.68
C ASP A 355 7.19 7.56 16.05
N SER A 356 7.99 8.00 15.08
CA SER A 356 7.80 9.28 14.38
C SER A 356 7.05 9.14 13.06
N ILE A 357 6.39 8.01 12.78
CA ILE A 357 5.75 7.74 11.47
C ILE A 357 4.64 8.75 11.13
N SER A 358 4.07 9.38 12.16
CA SER A 358 3.13 10.49 12.01
C SER A 358 3.76 11.67 11.26
N LEU A 359 5.05 11.97 11.45
CA LEU A 359 5.75 13.03 10.71
C LEU A 359 5.65 12.82 9.20
N LEU A 360 5.91 11.60 8.73
CA LEU A 360 5.81 11.24 7.31
C LEU A 360 4.40 11.47 6.75
N LEU A 361 3.37 11.26 7.56
CA LEU A 361 1.98 11.53 7.18
C LEU A 361 1.66 13.03 7.10
N HIS A 362 2.41 13.88 7.81
CA HIS A 362 2.24 15.34 7.80
C HIS A 362 3.21 16.05 6.85
N LEU A 363 4.23 15.37 6.31
CA LEU A 363 5.16 15.94 5.32
C LEU A 363 4.49 16.61 4.11
N PRO A 364 3.36 16.13 3.55
CA PRO A 364 2.71 16.87 2.47
C PRO A 364 2.31 18.29 2.91
N ILE A 365 1.94 18.50 4.18
CA ILE A 365 1.66 19.84 4.69
C ILE A 365 2.96 20.62 4.87
N LEU A 366 3.97 20.01 5.50
CA LEU A 366 5.22 20.70 5.83
C LEU A 366 6.02 21.11 4.59
N LEU A 367 6.03 20.31 3.53
CA LEU A 367 6.84 20.55 2.32
C LEU A 367 6.06 21.02 1.10
N THR A 368 4.72 20.87 1.04
CA THR A 368 3.97 21.14 -0.21
C THR A 368 2.78 22.08 -0.05
N TYR A 369 2.45 22.50 1.18
CA TYR A 369 1.23 23.29 1.43
C TYR A 369 1.16 24.60 0.65
N ASN A 370 2.24 25.38 0.67
CA ASN A 370 2.37 26.66 -0.02
C ASN A 370 3.01 26.57 -1.42
N HIS A 371 3.17 25.35 -1.99
CA HIS A 371 3.91 25.20 -3.23
C HIS A 371 3.09 25.76 -4.40
N THR A 372 3.64 26.68 -5.20
CA THR A 372 2.93 27.40 -6.27
C THR A 372 2.14 26.48 -7.22
N ASN A 373 2.76 25.41 -7.72
CA ASN A 373 2.09 24.43 -8.58
C ASN A 373 0.88 23.72 -7.94
N ASN A 374 0.87 23.56 -6.61
CA ASN A 374 -0.28 23.01 -5.90
C ASN A 374 -1.40 24.04 -5.79
N TRP A 375 -1.06 25.33 -5.62
CA TRP A 375 -2.05 26.41 -5.58
C TRP A 375 -2.75 26.59 -6.92
N ILE A 376 -1.98 26.57 -8.02
CA ILE A 376 -2.50 26.63 -9.39
C ILE A 376 -3.45 25.45 -9.69
N LEU A 377 -3.28 24.30 -9.02
CA LEU A 377 -4.17 23.16 -9.22
C LEU A 377 -5.50 23.27 -8.45
N ILE A 378 -5.51 24.02 -7.35
CA ILE A 378 -6.68 24.14 -6.46
C ILE A 378 -7.57 25.32 -6.88
N HIS A 379 -6.94 26.44 -7.24
CA HIS A 379 -7.55 27.71 -7.65
C HIS A 379 -7.56 27.83 -9.16
#